data_AF-A0A6I7PZ99-F1
#
_entry.id   AF-A0A6I7PZ99-F1
#
_cell.length_a   1.000
_cell.length_b   1.000
_cell.length_c   1.000
_cell.angle_alpha   90.00
_cell.angle_beta   90.00
_cell.angle_gamma   90.00
#
_symmetry.space_group_name_H-M   'P 1'
#
loop_
_entity.id
_entity.type
_entity.pdbx_description
1 polymer ?
#
loop_
_entity_poly.entity_id
_entity_poly.type
_entity_poly.pdbx_seq_one_letter_code
_entity_poly.pdbx_strand_id
1 'polypeptide(L)'
;MDRESLNIYLRPFLALEPGAKDRRQQLIEIAAEEDQLLGVLSEWLWELEGGLEQILELKLWFSLGYADLGRLFGFSEREVGQQMRTARLRHLGPYPPANKGAEEVPNFGGLSCFMVEQQFSQWMDSEWEVLGSLKKMREHLDQCEACYGRLKEYRKLQKQILERLPSVEPVSEEEWQQALRAKAKRFRRQAFNWFGVIAIIFLILFIFLWIIQSQPEKMPNIYEIPDDF
;
A
#
# COMPACT_ATOMS: atom_id res chain seq x y z
N MET A 1 4.87 10.88 0.64
CA MET A 1 5.99 10.46 1.49
C MET A 1 7.15 10.19 0.56
N ASP A 2 8.32 10.76 0.85
CA ASP A 2 9.47 10.70 -0.04
C ASP A 2 10.24 9.39 0.14
N ARG A 3 10.82 8.87 -0.96
CA ARG A 3 11.55 7.59 -1.02
C ARG A 3 12.60 7.41 0.07
N GLU A 4 13.27 8.50 0.48
CA GLU A 4 14.29 8.47 1.53
C GLU A 4 13.74 8.02 2.90
N SER A 5 12.43 8.17 3.12
CA SER A 5 11.75 7.76 4.36
C SER A 5 11.18 6.33 4.31
N LEU A 6 11.30 5.62 3.18
CA LEU A 6 10.78 4.25 3.06
C LEU A 6 11.54 3.25 3.94
N ASN A 7 12.82 3.54 4.25
CA ASN A 7 13.65 2.70 5.12
C ASN A 7 13.01 2.46 6.51
N ILE A 8 12.26 3.44 7.04
CA ILE A 8 11.55 3.37 8.33
C ILE A 8 10.51 2.23 8.32
N TYR A 9 9.92 1.95 7.16
CA TYR A 9 8.83 0.98 7.01
C TYR A 9 9.31 -0.44 6.67
N LEU A 10 10.58 -0.62 6.31
CA LEU A 10 11.15 -1.93 5.96
C LEU A 10 11.08 -2.94 7.10
N ARG A 11 11.20 -2.47 8.34
CA ARG A 11 11.07 -3.33 9.51
C ARG A 11 9.65 -3.92 9.64
N PRO A 12 8.57 -3.11 9.59
CA PRO A 12 7.20 -3.61 9.45
C PRO A 12 7.00 -4.65 8.35
N PHE A 13 7.54 -4.41 7.15
CA PHE A 13 7.44 -5.35 6.03
C PHE A 13 8.03 -6.73 6.32
N LEU A 14 9.22 -6.76 6.91
CA LEU A 14 9.88 -8.01 7.29
C LEU A 14 9.16 -8.71 8.46
N ALA A 15 8.44 -7.97 9.30
CA ALA A 15 7.69 -8.53 10.41
C ALA A 15 6.37 -9.19 9.98
N LEU A 16 5.88 -8.92 8.75
CA LEU A 16 4.66 -9.55 8.21
C LEU A 16 4.84 -11.04 7.91
N GLU A 17 6.06 -11.49 7.59
CA GLU A 17 6.33 -12.89 7.22
C GLU A 17 7.39 -13.51 8.15
N PRO A 18 7.02 -14.58 8.88
CA PRO A 18 7.98 -15.41 9.61
C PRO A 18 8.90 -16.14 8.61
N GLY A 19 10.10 -15.60 8.39
CA GLY A 19 11.05 -16.13 7.39
C GLY A 19 11.63 -15.06 6.46
N ALA A 20 11.11 -13.83 6.51
CA ALA A 20 11.54 -12.72 5.66
C ALA A 20 13.03 -12.34 5.78
N LYS A 21 13.79 -12.90 6.73
CA LYS A 21 15.26 -12.71 6.80
C LYS A 21 15.94 -13.10 5.49
N ASP A 22 15.49 -14.19 4.87
CA ASP A 22 16.07 -14.68 3.60
C ASP A 22 15.65 -13.80 2.41
N ARG A 23 14.53 -13.08 2.53
CA ARG A 23 13.98 -12.17 1.51
C ARG A 23 14.29 -10.70 1.80
N ARG A 24 15.09 -10.40 2.82
CA ARG A 24 15.41 -9.03 3.25
C ARG A 24 16.01 -8.20 2.12
N GLN A 25 16.97 -8.78 1.40
CA GLN A 25 17.62 -8.10 0.29
C GLN A 25 16.64 -7.80 -0.85
N GLN A 26 15.73 -8.72 -1.14
CA GLN A 26 14.69 -8.54 -2.15
C GLN A 26 13.75 -7.38 -1.77
N LEU A 27 13.27 -7.34 -0.52
CA LEU A 27 12.44 -6.22 -0.03
C LEU A 27 13.17 -4.88 -0.17
N ILE A 28 14.45 -4.82 0.21
CA ILE A 28 15.25 -3.60 0.11
C ILE A 28 15.37 -3.16 -1.36
N GLU A 29 15.56 -4.10 -2.28
CA GLU A 29 15.61 -3.80 -3.72
C GLU A 29 14.25 -3.28 -4.24
N ILE A 30 13.14 -3.94 -3.92
CA ILE A 30 11.78 -3.49 -4.26
C ILE A 30 11.55 -2.07 -3.72
N ALA A 31 11.83 -1.84 -2.45
CA ALA A 31 11.64 -0.53 -1.83
C ALA A 31 12.55 0.56 -2.40
N ALA A 32 13.74 0.18 -2.89
CA ALA A 32 14.63 1.11 -3.58
C ALA A 32 14.11 1.44 -4.99
N GLU A 33 13.48 0.48 -5.67
CA GLU A 33 12.91 0.62 -7.01
C GLU A 33 11.64 1.46 -7.02
N GLU A 34 10.80 1.30 -6.01
CA GLU A 34 9.56 2.06 -5.82
C GLU A 34 9.77 3.48 -5.27
N ASP A 35 8.84 4.38 -5.60
CA ASP A 35 8.84 5.77 -5.12
C ASP A 35 7.81 6.01 -4.01
N GLN A 36 6.87 5.08 -3.79
CA GLN A 36 5.77 5.24 -2.84
C GLN A 36 5.56 3.99 -1.97
N LEU A 37 5.17 4.20 -0.72
CA LEU A 37 4.89 3.14 0.25
C LEU A 37 3.84 2.13 -0.25
N LEU A 38 2.79 2.64 -0.91
CA LEU A 38 1.73 1.79 -1.45
C LEU A 38 2.22 0.89 -2.58
N GLY A 39 3.18 1.34 -3.40
CA GLY A 39 3.80 0.52 -4.43
C GLY A 39 4.55 -0.65 -3.79
N VAL A 40 5.41 -0.36 -2.80
CA VAL A 40 6.14 -1.39 -2.04
C VAL A 40 5.19 -2.36 -1.36
N LEU A 41 4.10 -1.87 -0.74
CA LEU A 41 3.06 -2.71 -0.13
C LEU A 41 2.37 -3.62 -1.14
N SER A 42 2.00 -3.09 -2.30
CA SER A 42 1.35 -3.88 -3.34
C SER A 42 2.27 -5.00 -3.85
N GLU A 43 3.52 -4.68 -4.15
CA GLU A 43 4.48 -5.68 -4.65
C GLU A 43 4.83 -6.71 -3.57
N TRP A 44 5.07 -6.25 -2.34
CA TRP A 44 5.44 -7.15 -1.26
C TRP A 44 4.29 -8.09 -0.85
N LEU A 45 3.07 -7.59 -0.74
CA LEU A 45 1.90 -8.42 -0.41
C LEU A 45 1.62 -9.46 -1.50
N TRP A 46 1.90 -9.15 -2.77
CA TRP A 46 1.81 -10.12 -3.86
C TRP A 46 2.78 -11.28 -3.67
N GLU A 47 4.01 -11.00 -3.23
CA GLU A 47 5.06 -12.01 -2.99
C GLU A 47 4.85 -12.84 -1.71
N LEU A 48 4.12 -12.31 -0.73
CA LEU A 48 3.99 -12.91 0.59
C LEU A 48 2.96 -14.05 0.69
N GLU A 49 2.13 -14.29 -0.33
CA GLU A 49 0.89 -15.10 -0.24
C GLU A 49 -0.05 -14.67 0.93
N GLY A 50 0.32 -13.60 1.65
CA GLY A 50 -0.34 -13.06 2.82
C GLY A 50 -1.46 -12.13 2.37
N GLY A 51 -2.69 -12.65 2.43
CA GLY A 51 -3.87 -11.90 2.05
C GLY A 51 -4.42 -10.99 3.14
N LEU A 52 -5.74 -10.80 3.11
CA LEU A 52 -6.54 -9.98 4.04
C LEU A 52 -6.43 -10.35 5.52
N GLU A 53 -5.74 -11.45 5.86
CA GLU A 53 -5.55 -11.89 7.23
C GLU A 53 -4.71 -10.92 8.05
N GLN A 54 -3.81 -10.18 7.39
CA GLN A 54 -2.90 -9.21 8.02
C GLN A 54 -3.42 -7.77 7.98
N ILE A 55 -4.71 -7.57 7.66
CA ILE A 55 -5.27 -6.23 7.43
C ILE A 55 -5.17 -5.31 8.67
N LEU A 56 -5.23 -5.88 9.88
CA LEU A 56 -5.08 -5.12 11.13
C LEU A 56 -3.64 -4.67 11.35
N GLU A 57 -2.67 -5.55 11.09
CA GLU A 57 -1.23 -5.27 11.11
C GLU A 57 -0.90 -4.17 10.09
N LEU A 58 -1.39 -4.31 8.85
CA LEU A 58 -1.18 -3.33 7.80
C LEU A 58 -1.71 -1.95 8.19
N LYS A 59 -2.93 -1.89 8.73
CA LYS A 59 -3.54 -0.65 9.23
C LYS A 59 -2.70 0.01 10.32
N LEU A 60 -2.28 -0.76 11.33
CA LEU A 60 -1.59 -0.22 12.51
C LEU A 60 -0.11 0.09 12.28
N TRP A 61 0.61 -0.75 11.53
CA TRP A 61 2.05 -0.58 11.36
C TRP A 61 2.40 0.47 10.32
N PHE A 62 1.57 0.63 9.28
CA PHE A 62 1.80 1.58 8.20
C PHE A 62 0.88 2.81 8.25
N SER A 63 -0.03 2.86 9.23
CA SER A 63 -0.98 3.98 9.43
C SER A 63 -1.83 4.29 8.18
N LEU A 64 -2.18 3.26 7.41
CA LEU A 64 -2.89 3.38 6.14
C LEU A 64 -4.35 3.81 6.34
N GLY A 65 -4.91 4.69 5.53
CA GLY A 65 -6.35 4.96 5.56
C GLY A 65 -7.19 3.79 5.02
N TYR A 66 -8.51 3.83 5.18
CA TYR A 66 -9.38 2.87 4.49
C TYR A 66 -9.27 2.95 2.96
N ALA A 67 -9.08 4.15 2.40
CA ALA A 67 -8.88 4.35 0.97
C ALA A 67 -7.59 3.67 0.47
N ASP A 68 -6.52 3.72 1.27
CA ASP A 68 -5.23 3.11 0.96
C ASP A 68 -5.33 1.58 0.94
N LEU A 69 -5.95 1.01 1.97
CA LEU A 69 -6.25 -0.43 2.03
C LEU A 69 -7.18 -0.85 0.88
N GLY A 70 -8.15 -0.01 0.52
CA GLY A 70 -9.03 -0.24 -0.61
C GLY A 70 -8.28 -0.35 -1.94
N ARG A 71 -7.29 0.53 -2.16
CA ARG A 71 -6.40 0.46 -3.34
C ARG A 71 -5.53 -0.79 -3.35
N LEU A 72 -4.99 -1.20 -2.19
CA LEU A 72 -4.14 -2.39 -2.08
C LEU A 72 -4.88 -3.69 -2.40
N PHE A 73 -6.14 -3.81 -1.96
CA PHE A 73 -6.92 -5.05 -2.11
C PHE A 73 -8.01 -5.00 -3.20
N GLY A 74 -8.16 -3.87 -3.89
CA GLY A 74 -9.21 -3.70 -4.91
C GLY A 74 -10.62 -3.62 -4.32
N PHE A 75 -10.76 -3.04 -3.13
CA PHE A 75 -12.02 -2.92 -2.40
C PHE A 75 -12.47 -1.46 -2.22
N SER A 76 -13.77 -1.27 -2.06
CA SER A 76 -14.32 0.00 -1.57
C SER A 76 -14.00 0.21 -0.08
N GLU A 77 -13.98 1.46 0.37
CA GLU A 77 -13.76 1.79 1.80
C GLU A 77 -14.78 1.10 2.72
N ARG A 78 -16.02 0.93 2.25
CA ARG A 78 -17.06 0.21 2.98
C ARG A 78 -16.72 -1.26 3.17
N GLU A 79 -16.20 -1.91 2.12
CA GLU A 79 -15.77 -3.31 2.18
C GLU A 79 -14.55 -3.47 3.09
N VAL A 80 -13.57 -2.56 3.00
CA VAL A 80 -12.44 -2.50 3.93
C VAL A 80 -12.94 -2.40 5.37
N GLY A 81 -13.86 -1.48 5.67
CA GLY A 81 -14.45 -1.36 7.01
C GLY A 81 -15.16 -2.64 7.48
N GLN A 82 -15.77 -3.40 6.56
CA GLN A 82 -16.35 -4.70 6.88
C GLN A 82 -15.30 -5.78 7.15
N GLN A 83 -14.22 -5.82 6.37
CA GLN A 83 -13.11 -6.74 6.58
C GLN A 83 -12.38 -6.47 7.90
N MET A 84 -12.11 -5.20 8.21
CA MET A 84 -11.50 -4.78 9.48
C MET A 84 -12.35 -5.19 10.68
N ARG A 85 -13.68 -4.98 10.61
CA ARG A 85 -14.62 -5.45 11.66
C ARG A 85 -14.60 -6.96 11.79
N THR A 86 -14.58 -7.69 10.68
CA THR A 86 -14.53 -9.16 10.68
C THR A 86 -13.22 -9.67 11.28
N ALA A 87 -12.09 -9.08 10.93
CA ALA A 87 -10.79 -9.40 11.49
C ALA A 87 -10.76 -9.15 13.01
N ARG A 88 -11.25 -7.99 13.48
CA ARG A 88 -11.39 -7.71 14.92
C ARG A 88 -12.26 -8.73 15.64
N LEU A 89 -13.41 -9.11 15.06
CA LEU A 89 -14.31 -10.09 15.66
C LEU A 89 -13.63 -11.46 15.82
N ARG A 90 -12.71 -11.86 14.93
CA ARG A 90 -11.95 -13.10 15.09
C ARG A 90 -11.02 -13.07 16.31
N HIS A 91 -10.45 -11.91 16.64
CA HIS A 91 -9.54 -11.75 17.77
C HIS A 91 -10.26 -11.46 19.11
N LEU A 92 -11.30 -10.64 19.06
CA LEU A 92 -11.98 -10.09 20.23
C LEU A 92 -13.27 -10.85 20.57
N GLY A 93 -13.81 -11.66 19.64
CA GLY A 93 -15.13 -12.27 19.76
C GLY A 93 -16.29 -11.27 19.61
N PRO A 94 -17.53 -11.77 19.60
CA PRO A 94 -18.73 -10.93 19.48
C PRO A 94 -18.94 -10.07 20.73
N TYR A 95 -19.48 -8.88 20.52
CA TYR A 95 -19.87 -7.97 21.59
C TYR A 95 -21.31 -7.46 21.37
N PRO A 96 -22.20 -7.50 22.39
CA PRO A 96 -21.99 -8.08 23.71
C PRO A 96 -21.72 -9.60 23.67
N PRO A 97 -21.07 -10.19 24.70
CA PRO A 97 -20.78 -11.62 24.72
C PRO A 97 -22.07 -12.44 24.58
N ALA A 98 -22.08 -13.48 23.76
CA ALA A 98 -23.27 -14.30 23.45
C ALA A 98 -23.99 -14.88 24.68
N ASN A 99 -23.30 -14.93 25.82
CA ASN A 99 -23.78 -15.52 27.07
C ASN A 99 -24.54 -14.52 27.95
N LYS A 100 -24.45 -13.21 27.64
CA LYS A 100 -25.30 -12.19 28.25
C LYS A 100 -26.49 -12.03 27.33
N GLY A 101 -27.66 -12.49 27.77
CA GLY A 101 -28.92 -12.21 27.09
C GLY A 101 -29.05 -10.71 26.83
N ALA A 102 -29.87 -10.33 25.86
CA ALA A 102 -30.13 -8.95 25.47
C ALA A 102 -30.84 -8.15 26.59
N GLU A 103 -30.27 -8.13 27.79
CA GLU A 103 -30.61 -7.21 28.86
C GLU A 103 -30.34 -5.79 28.33
N GLU A 104 -31.31 -4.91 28.61
CA GLU A 104 -31.39 -3.53 28.14
C GLU A 104 -30.00 -2.91 27.99
N VAL A 105 -29.57 -2.71 26.75
CA VAL A 105 -28.25 -2.17 26.44
C VAL A 105 -28.13 -0.83 27.15
N PRO A 106 -27.28 -0.69 28.18
CA PRO A 106 -27.29 0.50 29.00
C PRO A 106 -27.02 1.72 28.12
N ASN A 107 -27.88 2.73 28.23
CA ASN A 107 -27.70 4.00 27.55
C ASN A 107 -27.23 5.03 28.59
N PHE A 108 -25.92 5.27 28.59
CA PHE A 108 -25.27 6.27 29.43
C PHE A 108 -24.68 7.36 28.54
N GLY A 109 -24.83 8.62 28.92
CA GLY A 109 -24.31 9.77 28.15
C GLY A 109 -24.95 9.94 26.75
N GLY A 110 -26.10 9.30 26.49
CA GLY A 110 -26.75 9.28 25.18
C GLY A 110 -26.08 8.35 24.16
N LEU A 111 -25.22 7.43 24.60
CA LEU A 111 -24.59 6.40 23.79
C LEU A 111 -25.03 5.01 24.26
N SER A 112 -25.43 4.16 23.32
CA SER A 112 -25.59 2.73 23.58
C SER A 112 -24.25 2.01 23.51
N CYS A 113 -24.14 0.84 24.15
CA CYS A 113 -22.93 0.01 24.07
C CYS A 113 -22.56 -0.36 22.62
N PHE A 114 -23.56 -0.49 21.73
CA PHE A 114 -23.32 -0.71 20.29
C PHE A 114 -22.62 0.49 19.64
N MET A 115 -23.06 1.72 19.95
CA MET A 115 -22.41 2.93 19.45
C MET A 115 -20.97 3.07 19.97
N VAL A 116 -20.74 2.70 21.24
CA VAL A 116 -19.40 2.67 21.83
C VAL A 116 -18.50 1.66 21.11
N GLU A 117 -18.99 0.47 20.78
CA GLU A 117 -18.22 -0.52 20.01
C GLU A 117 -17.84 -0.02 18.61
N GLN A 118 -18.73 0.69 17.91
CA GLN A 118 -18.40 1.31 16.62
C GLN A 118 -17.30 2.39 16.78
N GLN A 119 -17.35 3.18 17.86
CA GLN A 119 -16.33 4.19 18.15
C GLN A 119 -14.98 3.57 18.53
N PHE A 120 -14.94 2.43 19.24
CA PHE A 120 -13.69 1.71 19.50
C PHE A 120 -13.04 1.21 18.22
N SER A 121 -13.84 0.68 17.28
CA SER A 121 -13.33 0.29 15.96
C SER A 121 -12.68 1.46 15.24
N GLN A 122 -13.37 2.60 15.14
CA GLN A 122 -12.81 3.81 14.51
C GLN A 122 -11.57 4.34 15.23
N TRP A 123 -11.56 4.32 16.57
CA TRP A 123 -10.40 4.73 17.36
C TRP A 123 -9.18 3.83 17.11
N MET A 124 -9.37 2.51 17.10
CA MET A 124 -8.30 1.56 16.78
C MET A 124 -7.75 1.79 15.38
N ASP A 125 -8.63 2.13 14.44
CA ASP A 125 -8.29 2.41 13.05
C ASP A 125 -7.69 3.82 12.87
N SER A 126 -7.65 4.65 13.91
CA SER A 126 -7.25 6.07 13.82
C SER A 126 -8.08 6.90 12.84
N GLU A 127 -9.32 6.47 12.57
CA GLU A 127 -10.29 7.11 11.65
C GLU A 127 -11.28 8.01 12.41
N TRP A 128 -10.81 8.68 13.48
CA TRP A 128 -11.69 9.46 14.33
C TRP A 128 -11.90 10.87 13.76
N GLU A 129 -12.95 11.03 12.95
CA GLU A 129 -13.28 12.32 12.33
C GLU A 129 -13.86 13.34 13.33
N VAL A 130 -14.54 12.88 14.39
CA VAL A 130 -15.29 13.75 15.32
C VAL A 130 -14.89 13.55 16.79
N LEU A 131 -13.95 14.38 17.27
CA LEU A 131 -13.50 14.39 18.67
C LEU A 131 -14.61 14.76 19.68
N GLY A 132 -15.71 15.36 19.23
CA GLY A 132 -16.83 15.78 20.09
C GLY A 132 -17.56 14.63 20.81
N SER A 133 -17.43 13.40 20.32
CA SER A 133 -18.02 12.21 20.97
C SER A 133 -17.21 11.69 22.15
N LEU A 134 -15.95 12.11 22.32
CA LEU A 134 -15.04 11.62 23.37
C LEU A 134 -15.60 11.83 24.77
N LYS A 135 -16.24 12.97 25.04
CA LYS A 135 -16.81 13.28 26.35
C LYS A 135 -17.94 12.30 26.70
N LYS A 136 -18.87 12.09 25.77
CA LYS A 136 -19.99 11.15 25.94
C LYS A 136 -19.49 9.71 26.09
N MET A 137 -18.46 9.35 25.33
CA MET A 137 -17.83 8.05 25.40
C MET A 137 -17.17 7.83 26.76
N ARG A 138 -16.46 8.82 27.30
CA ARG A 138 -15.90 8.76 28.65
C ARG A 138 -16.99 8.62 29.72
N GLU A 139 -18.03 9.44 29.66
CA GLU A 139 -19.19 9.36 30.57
C GLU A 139 -19.85 7.98 30.54
N HIS A 140 -19.95 7.35 29.36
CA HIS A 140 -20.45 6.00 29.20
C HIS A 140 -19.50 4.96 29.82
N LEU A 141 -18.19 5.06 29.58
CA LEU A 141 -17.20 4.12 30.09
C LEU A 141 -17.03 4.17 31.61
N ASP A 142 -17.24 5.34 32.21
CA ASP A 142 -17.22 5.51 33.67
C ASP A 142 -18.40 4.77 34.35
N GLN A 143 -19.47 4.48 33.59
CA GLN A 143 -20.71 3.85 34.10
C GLN A 143 -20.92 2.42 33.60
N CYS A 144 -20.35 2.05 32.45
CA CYS A 144 -20.51 0.74 31.83
C CYS A 144 -19.22 -0.09 31.92
N GLU A 145 -19.15 -0.96 32.93
CA GLU A 145 -18.01 -1.86 33.14
C GLU A 145 -17.76 -2.78 31.94
N ALA A 146 -18.81 -3.22 31.24
CA ALA A 146 -18.69 -4.07 30.05
C ALA A 146 -17.95 -3.35 28.91
N CYS A 147 -18.36 -2.11 28.58
CA CYS A 147 -17.68 -1.31 27.55
C CYS A 147 -16.26 -0.93 27.97
N TYR A 148 -16.03 -0.68 29.27
CA TYR A 148 -14.69 -0.43 29.79
C TYR A 148 -13.77 -1.66 29.70
N GLY A 149 -14.29 -2.84 30.02
CA GLY A 149 -13.62 -4.12 29.78
C GLY A 149 -13.28 -4.31 28.30
N ARG A 150 -14.25 -4.03 27.42
CA ARG A 150 -14.08 -4.11 25.98
C ARG A 150 -12.97 -3.19 25.46
N LEU A 151 -12.88 -1.95 25.95
CA LEU A 151 -11.77 -1.04 25.62
C LEU A 151 -10.40 -1.64 25.96
N LYS A 152 -10.28 -2.33 27.11
CA LYS A 152 -9.03 -2.98 27.50
C LYS A 152 -8.65 -4.09 26.53
N GLU A 153 -9.63 -4.85 26.02
CA GLU A 153 -9.39 -5.88 25.00
C GLU A 153 -8.89 -5.27 23.69
N TYR A 154 -9.51 -4.18 23.22
CA TYR A 154 -9.04 -3.44 22.03
C TYR A 154 -7.59 -2.95 22.22
N ARG A 155 -7.28 -2.35 23.37
CA ARG A 155 -5.90 -1.92 23.71
C ARG A 155 -4.93 -3.09 23.77
N LYS A 156 -5.35 -4.23 24.31
CA LYS A 156 -4.53 -5.45 24.37
C LYS A 156 -4.26 -5.97 22.96
N LEU A 157 -5.26 -6.01 22.08
CA LEU A 157 -5.09 -6.41 20.68
C LEU A 157 -4.13 -5.47 19.94
N GLN A 158 -4.32 -4.16 20.07
CA GLN A 158 -3.43 -3.16 19.47
C GLN A 158 -1.99 -3.36 19.97
N LYS A 159 -1.81 -3.55 21.28
CA LYS A 159 -0.50 -3.84 21.88
C LYS A 159 0.11 -5.13 21.31
N GLN A 160 -0.66 -6.22 21.24
CA GLN A 160 -0.19 -7.49 20.68
C GLN A 160 0.26 -7.37 19.22
N ILE A 161 -0.46 -6.60 18.41
CA ILE A 161 -0.09 -6.33 17.02
C ILE A 161 1.21 -5.52 16.97
N LEU A 162 1.34 -4.46 17.77
CA LEU A 162 2.55 -3.62 17.80
C LEU A 162 3.77 -4.35 18.38
N GLU A 163 3.59 -5.26 19.32
CA GLU A 163 4.68 -6.05 19.94
C GLU A 163 5.27 -7.12 19.02
N ARG A 164 4.72 -7.35 17.83
CA ARG A 164 5.33 -8.24 16.83
C ARG A 164 6.45 -7.56 16.03
N LEU A 165 6.38 -6.23 15.84
CA LEU A 165 7.39 -5.43 15.15
C LEU A 165 8.83 -5.58 15.67
N PRO A 166 9.07 -5.61 17.01
CA PRO A 166 10.42 -5.62 17.55
C PRO A 166 11.24 -6.87 17.23
N SER A 167 10.58 -7.95 16.80
CA SER A 167 11.22 -9.25 16.55
C SER A 167 12.18 -9.27 15.35
N VAL A 168 12.19 -8.20 14.55
CA VAL A 168 13.04 -8.08 13.36
C VAL A 168 14.04 -6.94 13.50
N GLU A 169 15.27 -7.16 13.04
CA GLU A 169 16.33 -6.16 13.01
C GLU A 169 16.03 -5.07 11.97
N PRO A 170 16.19 -3.78 12.32
CA PRO A 170 15.99 -2.69 11.38
C PRO A 170 16.98 -2.78 10.21
N VAL A 171 16.61 -2.21 9.07
CA VAL A 171 17.53 -2.04 7.93
C VAL A 171 18.57 -0.98 8.29
N SER A 172 19.83 -1.34 8.15
CA SER A 172 20.93 -0.41 8.38
C SER A 172 21.00 0.63 7.25
N GLU A 173 21.49 1.82 7.57
CA GLU A 173 21.67 2.87 6.57
C GLU A 173 22.64 2.43 5.45
N GLU A 174 23.64 1.60 5.79
CA GLU A 174 24.58 1.06 4.82
C GLU A 174 23.91 0.14 3.79
N GLU A 175 23.05 -0.79 4.23
CA GLU A 175 22.27 -1.66 3.34
C GLU A 175 21.39 -0.84 2.39
N TRP A 176 20.72 0.18 2.93
CA TRP A 176 19.84 1.05 2.16
C TRP A 176 20.61 1.85 1.10
N GLN A 177 21.73 2.48 1.48
CA GLN A 177 22.57 3.24 0.56
C GLN A 177 23.20 2.36 -0.53
N GLN A 178 23.54 1.12 -0.22
CA GLN A 178 24.04 0.17 -1.22
C GLN A 178 22.97 -0.13 -2.28
N ALA A 179 21.73 -0.36 -1.88
CA ALA A 179 20.62 -0.61 -2.80
C ALA A 179 20.34 0.60 -3.72
N LEU A 180 20.32 1.81 -3.15
CA LEU A 180 20.15 3.04 -3.94
C LEU A 180 21.26 3.24 -4.97
N ARG A 181 22.52 2.96 -4.61
CA ARG A 181 23.66 3.02 -5.54
C ARG A 181 23.54 1.96 -6.65
N ALA A 182 23.12 0.74 -6.30
CA ALA A 182 22.91 -0.33 -7.26
C ALA A 182 21.83 0.06 -8.29
N LYS A 183 20.70 0.62 -7.85
CA LYS A 183 19.66 1.17 -8.74
C LYS A 183 20.19 2.27 -9.64
N ALA A 184 20.88 3.26 -9.08
CA ALA A 184 21.45 4.36 -9.87
C ALA A 184 22.38 3.85 -10.98
N LYS A 185 23.16 2.80 -10.71
CA LYS A 185 24.02 2.14 -11.69
C LYS A 185 23.20 1.39 -12.76
N ARG A 186 22.15 0.65 -12.38
CA ARG A 186 21.23 -0.03 -13.33
C ARG A 186 20.54 0.98 -14.25
N PHE A 187 20.01 2.07 -13.70
CA PHE A 187 19.31 3.11 -14.46
C PHE A 187 20.24 3.82 -15.45
N ARG A 188 21.46 4.19 -15.04
CA ARG A 188 22.47 4.76 -15.96
C ARG A 188 22.77 3.83 -17.13
N ARG A 189 22.88 2.52 -16.87
CA ARG A 189 23.12 1.52 -17.92
C ARG A 189 21.93 1.38 -18.87
N GLN A 190 20.71 1.35 -18.34
CA GLN A 190 19.50 1.32 -19.17
C GLN A 190 19.35 2.58 -20.02
N ALA A 191 19.57 3.76 -19.44
CA ALA A 191 19.53 5.02 -20.19
C ALA A 191 20.54 5.02 -21.35
N PHE A 192 21.76 4.55 -21.11
CA PHE A 192 22.77 4.40 -22.16
C PHE A 192 22.32 3.47 -23.29
N ASN A 193 21.71 2.33 -22.96
CA ASN A 193 21.18 1.40 -23.95
C ASN A 193 20.03 2.05 -24.75
N TRP A 194 19.13 2.79 -24.10
CA TRP A 194 18.05 3.53 -24.74
C TRP A 194 18.55 4.61 -25.70
N PHE A 195 19.59 5.36 -25.32
CA PHE A 195 20.24 6.31 -26.23
C PHE A 195 20.78 5.61 -27.49
N GLY A 196 21.37 4.43 -27.33
CA GLY A 196 21.81 3.61 -28.47
C GLY A 196 20.65 3.21 -29.39
N VAL A 197 19.54 2.73 -28.82
CA VAL A 197 18.34 2.37 -29.59
C VAL A 197 17.73 3.58 -30.32
N ILE A 198 17.60 4.71 -29.63
CA ILE A 198 17.06 5.95 -30.21
C ILE A 198 17.97 6.42 -31.36
N ALA A 199 19.29 6.39 -31.19
CA ALA A 199 20.23 6.76 -32.24
C ALA A 199 20.11 5.88 -33.48
N ILE A 200 19.92 4.56 -33.30
CA ILE A 200 19.67 3.62 -34.42
C ILE A 200 18.36 3.96 -35.14
N ILE A 201 17.28 4.25 -34.41
CA ILE A 201 16.00 4.65 -35.00
C ILE A 201 16.17 5.93 -35.82
N PHE A 202 16.85 6.95 -35.29
CA PHE A 202 17.13 8.19 -36.02
C PHE A 202 17.99 7.95 -37.26
N LEU A 203 18.99 7.06 -37.19
CA LEU A 203 19.82 6.70 -38.35
C LEU A 203 18.97 6.06 -39.46
N ILE A 204 18.09 5.12 -39.11
CA ILE A 204 17.19 4.48 -40.08
C ILE A 204 16.25 5.52 -40.71
N LEU A 205 15.68 6.40 -39.89
CA LEU A 205 14.77 7.45 -40.35
C LEU A 205 15.48 8.46 -41.28
N PHE A 206 16.73 8.79 -40.96
CA PHE A 206 17.59 9.63 -41.80
C PHE A 206 17.91 8.96 -43.16
N ILE A 207 18.28 7.68 -43.15
CA ILE A 207 18.52 6.91 -44.39
C ILE A 207 17.24 6.86 -45.23
N PHE A 208 16.08 6.64 -44.60
CA PHE A 208 14.80 6.58 -45.30
C PHE A 208 14.43 7.92 -45.96
N LEU A 209 14.61 9.03 -45.23
CA LEU A 209 14.40 10.39 -45.76
C LEU A 209 15.37 10.70 -46.90
N TRP A 210 16.64 10.31 -46.76
CA TRP A 210 17.64 10.49 -47.80
C TRP A 210 17.28 9.73 -49.08
N ILE A 211 16.80 8.49 -48.97
CA ILE A 211 16.32 7.70 -50.12
C ILE A 211 15.16 8.39 -50.83
N ILE A 212 14.15 8.88 -50.09
CA ILE A 212 12.99 9.59 -50.68
C ILE A 212 13.45 10.86 -51.41
N GLN A 213 14.34 11.64 -50.80
CA GLN A 213 14.83 12.89 -51.39
C GLN A 213 15.76 12.64 -52.60
N SER A 214 16.44 11.50 -52.62
CA SER A 214 17.34 11.11 -53.72
C SER A 214 16.62 10.47 -54.91
N GLN A 215 15.29 10.34 -54.89
CA GLN A 215 14.57 9.85 -56.07
C GLN A 215 14.72 10.85 -57.23
N PRO A 216 15.26 10.43 -58.39
CA PRO A 216 15.45 11.31 -59.53
C PRO A 216 14.09 11.74 -60.11
N GLU A 217 13.99 13.00 -60.52
CA GLU A 217 12.82 13.53 -61.22
C GLU A 217 12.48 12.65 -62.42
N LYS A 218 11.17 12.37 -62.58
CA LYS A 218 10.59 11.50 -63.60
C LYS A 218 11.28 11.68 -64.96
N MET A 219 11.83 10.60 -65.50
CA MET A 219 12.38 10.59 -66.87
C MET A 219 11.28 11.04 -67.86
N PRO A 220 11.58 11.96 -68.80
CA PRO A 220 10.61 12.43 -69.78
C PRO A 220 10.17 11.27 -70.69
N ASN A 221 8.87 11.19 -70.93
CA ASN A 221 8.22 10.13 -71.68
C ASN A 221 8.64 10.22 -73.17
N ILE A 222 9.44 9.27 -73.66
CA ILE A 222 10.06 9.29 -75.01
C ILE A 222 9.05 8.94 -76.14
N TYR A 223 7.76 8.75 -75.85
CA TYR A 223 6.74 8.45 -76.86
C TYR A 223 5.78 9.62 -77.10
N GLU A 224 6.28 10.71 -77.67
CA GLU A 224 5.47 11.61 -78.49
C GLU A 224 5.98 11.46 -79.93
N ILE A 225 5.29 10.61 -80.71
CA ILE A 225 5.51 10.48 -82.16
C ILE A 225 4.77 11.67 -82.80
N PRO A 226 5.42 12.54 -83.61
CA PRO A 226 4.69 13.55 -84.36
C PRO A 226 3.85 12.86 -85.45
N ASP A 227 2.53 13.10 -85.42
CA ASP A 227 1.60 12.73 -86.48
C ASP A 227 1.87 13.63 -87.69
N ASP A 228 2.54 13.12 -88.72
CA ASP A 228 2.48 13.64 -90.09
C ASP A 228 2.63 12.47 -91.09
N PHE A 229 1.48 12.00 -91.58
CA PHE A 229 1.30 11.25 -92.84
C PHE A 229 0.10 11.85 -93.58
#